data_AF-A0A7V7C2F1-F1
#
_entry.id   AF-A0A7V7C2F1-F1
#
_cell.length_a   1.000
_cell.length_b   1.000
_cell.length_c   1.000
_cell.angle_alpha   90.00
_cell.angle_beta   90.00
_cell.angle_gamma   90.00
#
_symmetry.space_group_name_H-M   'P 1'
#
loop_
_entity.id
_entity.type
_entity.pdbx_description
1 polymer ?
#
loop_
_entity_poly.entity_id
_entity_poly.type
_entity_poly.pdbx_seq_one_letter_code
_entity_poly.pdbx_strand_id
1 'polypeptide(L)'
;MTDSLPLLNALEARVLGCLMEKQLLTPDVYPLTLNALQSATNQKTSREPVMVLEPADIHRTLKSLEEKGLARRVMASRVDRYEQTASRRFSLTTPQSALVAVLMLRGPQTLNELLTRTDRMTNFSSEDAVRTELDMLIGKRPPLVKEIGRAPGQREDRYAHLLCGDVEASAAAPVHVRAHAPSPDALAALEERVRVLEAKMAELLARLGD
;
A
#
# COMPACT_ATOMS: atom_id res chain seq x y z
N MET A 1 -19.27 -15.26 3.84
CA MET A 1 -19.19 -14.01 3.05
C MET A 1 -17.71 -13.69 2.95
N THR A 2 -17.17 -13.63 1.73
CA THR A 2 -15.74 -13.76 1.38
C THR A 2 -14.78 -13.23 2.44
N ASP A 3 -14.15 -14.16 3.15
CA ASP A 3 -13.20 -13.97 4.25
C ASP A 3 -11.82 -13.49 3.76
N SER A 4 -11.82 -12.78 2.62
CA SER A 4 -10.63 -12.40 1.87
C SER A 4 -10.40 -10.89 2.01
N LEU A 5 -9.16 -10.51 2.33
CA LEU A 5 -8.75 -9.11 2.36
C LEU A 5 -8.95 -8.45 0.99
N PRO A 6 -9.33 -7.16 0.96
CA PRO A 6 -9.28 -6.38 -0.27
C PRO A 6 -7.81 -6.29 -0.73
N LEU A 7 -7.52 -6.76 -1.94
CA LEU A 7 -6.20 -6.64 -2.54
C LEU A 7 -5.97 -5.21 -3.04
N LEU A 8 -4.88 -4.60 -2.59
CA LEU A 8 -4.44 -3.27 -2.97
C LEU A 8 -3.30 -3.34 -3.97
N ASN A 9 -3.31 -2.44 -4.95
CA ASN A 9 -2.12 -2.16 -5.74
C ASN A 9 -1.18 -1.19 -4.99
N ALA A 10 0.00 -0.95 -5.55
CA ALA A 10 1.03 -0.11 -4.91
C ALA A 10 0.58 1.35 -4.69
N LEU A 11 -0.24 1.91 -5.60
CA LEU A 11 -0.74 3.28 -5.49
C LEU A 11 -1.79 3.38 -4.39
N GLU A 12 -2.69 2.38 -4.30
CA GLU A 12 -3.70 2.28 -3.25
C GLU A 12 -3.07 2.14 -1.86
N ALA A 13 -2.08 1.26 -1.70
CA ALA A 13 -1.34 1.13 -0.45
C ALA A 13 -0.63 2.43 -0.07
N ARG A 14 -0.01 3.13 -1.03
CA ARG A 14 0.62 4.43 -0.82
C ARG A 14 -0.38 5.48 -0.34
N VAL A 15 -1.51 5.63 -1.04
CA VAL A 15 -2.54 6.63 -0.72
C VAL A 15 -3.17 6.35 0.63
N LEU A 16 -3.55 5.08 0.89
CA LEU A 16 -4.14 4.68 2.16
C LEU A 16 -3.16 4.86 3.33
N GLY A 17 -1.92 4.44 3.16
CA GLY A 17 -0.86 4.63 4.16
C GLY A 17 -0.63 6.10 4.49
N CYS A 18 -0.69 7.00 3.49
CA CYS A 18 -0.57 8.44 3.73
C CYS A 18 -1.75 8.99 4.53
N LEU A 19 -2.99 8.56 4.24
CA LEU A 19 -4.16 8.98 5.01
C LEU A 19 -4.05 8.49 6.47
N MET A 20 -3.65 7.23 6.70
CA MET A 20 -3.45 6.66 8.03
C MET A 20 -2.33 7.38 8.81
N GLU A 21 -1.17 7.62 8.16
CA GLU A 21 -0.06 8.38 8.76
C GLU A 21 -0.51 9.78 9.17
N LYS A 22 -1.16 10.53 8.27
CA LYS A 22 -1.53 11.93 8.54
C LYS A 22 -2.67 12.08 9.53
N GLN A 23 -3.55 11.09 9.65
CA GLN A 23 -4.54 11.09 10.73
C GLN A 23 -3.88 11.05 12.10
N LEU A 24 -2.80 10.28 12.26
CA LEU A 24 -2.09 10.14 13.53
C LEU A 24 -1.11 11.29 13.79
N LEU A 25 -0.36 11.72 12.77
CA LEU A 25 0.69 12.74 12.93
C LEU A 25 0.18 14.18 12.89
N THR A 26 -0.88 14.44 12.13
CA THR A 26 -1.35 15.80 11.83
C THR A 26 -2.88 15.86 11.90
N PRO A 27 -3.48 15.61 13.08
CA PRO A 27 -4.93 15.57 13.25
C PRO A 27 -5.60 16.94 13.01
N ASP A 28 -4.85 18.04 13.15
CA ASP A 28 -5.26 19.41 12.88
C ASP A 28 -5.51 19.69 11.39
N VAL A 29 -4.77 19.01 10.50
CA VAL A 29 -4.89 19.16 9.04
C VAL A 29 -5.82 18.12 8.43
N TYR A 30 -6.08 17.02 9.14
CA TYR A 30 -6.92 15.91 8.72
C TYR A 30 -8.43 16.23 8.89
N PRO A 31 -9.33 15.80 7.98
CA PRO A 31 -9.11 14.99 6.76
C PRO A 31 -8.44 15.77 5.63
N LEU A 32 -7.69 15.07 4.78
CA LEU A 32 -6.80 15.71 3.79
C LEU A 32 -7.55 16.15 2.53
N THR A 33 -7.16 17.30 1.96
CA THR A 33 -7.52 17.66 0.59
C THR A 33 -6.68 16.87 -0.42
N LEU A 34 -7.07 16.86 -1.69
CA LEU A 34 -6.31 16.17 -2.75
C LEU A 34 -4.84 16.67 -2.84
N ASN A 35 -4.62 17.98 -2.74
CA ASN A 35 -3.28 18.57 -2.81
C ASN A 35 -2.40 18.18 -1.59
N ALA A 36 -3.00 18.15 -0.39
CA ALA A 36 -2.31 17.73 0.82
C ALA A 36 -1.94 16.24 0.73
N LEU A 37 -2.85 15.42 0.19
CA LEU A 37 -2.60 14.01 -0.04
C LEU A 37 -1.49 13.77 -1.08
N GLN A 38 -1.49 14.52 -2.19
CA GLN A 38 -0.40 14.45 -3.18
C GLN A 38 0.95 14.81 -2.58
N SER A 39 0.99 15.87 -1.77
CA SER A 39 2.21 16.25 -1.06
C SER A 39 2.68 15.14 -0.12
N ALA A 40 1.75 14.42 0.53
CA ALA A 40 2.05 13.29 1.40
C ALA A 40 2.51 12.03 0.63
N THR A 41 1.92 11.71 -0.52
CA THR A 41 2.30 10.52 -1.29
C THR A 41 3.68 10.64 -1.94
N ASN A 42 4.08 11.87 -2.26
CA ASN A 42 5.32 12.20 -2.97
C ASN A 42 6.45 12.67 -2.03
N GLN A 43 6.32 12.47 -0.72
CA GLN A 43 7.38 12.82 0.23
C GLN A 43 8.67 12.05 -0.08
N LYS A 44 9.81 12.73 -0.01
CA LYS A 44 11.14 12.12 -0.21
C LYS A 44 11.60 11.30 1.00
N THR A 45 11.02 11.56 2.17
CA THR A 45 11.30 10.86 3.41
C THR A 45 10.12 10.00 3.80
N SER A 46 10.39 8.92 4.52
CA SER A 46 9.35 7.98 4.97
C SER A 46 8.54 7.29 3.88
N ARG A 47 9.11 7.18 2.68
CA ARG A 47 8.52 6.50 1.52
C ARG A 47 9.54 5.59 0.90
N GLU A 48 9.23 4.31 0.81
CA GLU A 48 10.06 3.32 0.13
C GLU A 48 9.12 2.47 -0.76
N PRO A 49 9.18 2.61 -2.10
CA PRO A 49 9.99 3.55 -2.87
C PRO A 49 9.44 4.99 -2.85
N VAL A 50 10.29 5.98 -3.12
CA VAL A 50 9.84 7.35 -3.42
C VAL A 50 9.03 7.31 -4.73
N MET A 51 7.86 7.94 -4.73
CA MET A 51 6.97 8.01 -5.90
C MET A 51 6.71 9.47 -6.28
N VAL A 52 6.29 9.66 -7.54
CA VAL A 52 5.79 10.94 -8.05
C VAL A 52 4.42 10.66 -8.66
N LEU A 53 3.37 10.79 -7.85
CA LEU A 53 1.99 10.63 -8.32
C LEU A 53 1.39 11.95 -8.78
N GLU A 54 0.63 11.89 -9.86
CA GLU A 54 -0.16 13.00 -10.36
C GLU A 54 -1.52 13.08 -9.65
N PRO A 55 -2.17 14.27 -9.61
CA PRO A 55 -3.47 14.42 -8.96
C PRO A 55 -4.54 13.50 -9.56
N ALA A 56 -4.48 13.26 -10.87
CA ALA A 56 -5.42 12.38 -11.57
C ALA A 56 -5.29 10.92 -11.12
N ASP A 57 -4.07 10.41 -10.91
CA ASP A 57 -3.83 9.06 -10.39
C ASP A 57 -4.35 8.92 -8.96
N ILE A 58 -4.09 9.92 -8.12
CA ILE A 58 -4.55 9.93 -6.73
C ILE A 58 -6.08 9.97 -6.67
N HIS A 59 -6.72 10.76 -7.52
CA HIS A 59 -8.18 10.84 -7.57
C HIS A 59 -8.80 9.50 -7.99
N ARG A 60 -8.28 8.84 -9.03
CA ARG A 60 -8.70 7.48 -9.42
C ARG A 60 -8.48 6.46 -8.29
N THR A 61 -7.34 6.55 -7.61
CA THR A 61 -7.00 5.68 -6.49
C THR A 61 -7.94 5.86 -5.31
N LEU A 62 -8.29 7.10 -4.97
CA LEU A 62 -9.27 7.41 -3.92
C LEU A 62 -10.63 6.79 -4.22
N LYS A 63 -11.11 6.91 -5.46
CA LYS A 63 -12.38 6.27 -5.87
C LYS A 63 -12.34 4.75 -5.67
N SER A 64 -11.25 4.09 -6.09
CA SER A 64 -11.08 2.64 -5.87
C SER A 64 -11.03 2.28 -4.38
N LEU A 65 -10.37 3.09 -3.55
CA LEU A 65 -10.34 2.89 -2.10
C LEU A 65 -11.71 3.10 -1.44
N GLU A 66 -12.53 4.02 -1.95
CA GLU A 66 -13.93 4.21 -1.52
C GLU A 66 -14.78 2.99 -1.86
N GLU A 67 -14.67 2.45 -3.07
CA GLU A 67 -15.35 1.22 -3.49
C GLU A 67 -14.94 0.02 -2.61
N LYS A 68 -13.67 -0.03 -2.17
CA LYS A 68 -13.16 -1.02 -1.21
C LYS A 68 -13.54 -0.72 0.24
N GLY A 69 -14.19 0.42 0.52
CA GLY A 69 -14.58 0.86 1.87
C GLY A 69 -13.40 1.14 2.81
N LEU A 70 -12.25 1.55 2.26
CA LEU A 70 -11.01 1.85 2.97
C LEU A 70 -10.70 3.34 3.08
N ALA A 71 -11.35 4.15 2.24
CA ALA A 71 -11.36 5.61 2.34
C ALA A 71 -12.78 6.13 2.17
N ARG A 72 -13.01 7.38 2.53
CA ARG A 72 -14.27 8.09 2.34
C ARG A 72 -14.03 9.56 2.07
N ARG A 73 -14.72 10.11 1.07
CA ARG A 73 -14.86 11.55 0.90
C ARG A 73 -15.80 12.15 1.95
N VAL A 74 -15.33 13.21 2.59
CA VAL A 74 -16.08 14.07 3.50
C VAL A 74 -16.39 15.36 2.76
N MET A 75 -17.68 15.62 2.54
CA MET A 75 -18.14 16.88 1.97
C MET A 75 -17.85 18.01 2.96
N ALA A 76 -16.99 18.94 2.55
CA ALA A 76 -16.74 20.19 3.26
C ALA A 76 -17.17 21.37 2.38
N SER A 77 -17.39 22.55 2.98
CA SER A 77 -18.05 23.68 2.33
C SER A 77 -17.37 24.26 1.09
N ARG A 78 -16.11 23.90 0.78
CA ARG A 78 -15.34 24.49 -0.33
C ARG A 78 -14.47 23.52 -1.11
N VAL A 79 -13.93 22.48 -0.48
CA VAL A 79 -12.99 21.54 -1.10
C VAL A 79 -13.24 20.15 -0.53
N ASP A 80 -13.31 19.15 -1.41
CA ASP A 80 -13.41 17.75 -1.04
C ASP A 80 -12.23 17.34 -0.14
N ARG A 81 -12.55 16.69 0.97
CA ARG A 81 -11.58 16.11 1.90
C ARG A 81 -11.76 14.60 1.98
N TYR A 82 -10.69 13.89 2.31
CA TYR A 82 -10.66 12.44 2.31
C TYR A 82 -10.14 11.93 3.65
N GLU A 83 -10.82 10.94 4.19
CA GLU A 83 -10.43 10.23 5.40
C GLU A 83 -10.23 8.74 5.10
N GLN A 84 -9.33 8.09 5.84
CA GLN A 84 -9.22 6.64 5.89
C GLN A 84 -10.33 6.05 6.76
N THR A 85 -10.86 4.90 6.34
CA THR A 85 -11.82 4.09 7.11
C THR A 85 -11.28 2.69 7.43
N ALA A 86 -10.07 2.38 6.99
CA ALA A 86 -9.40 1.10 7.21
C ALA A 86 -9.25 0.72 8.69
N SER A 87 -8.86 1.67 9.56
CA SER A 87 -8.76 1.38 11.00
C SER A 87 -10.07 0.91 11.60
N ARG A 88 -11.20 1.52 11.19
CA ARG A 88 -12.54 1.09 11.62
C ARG A 88 -12.91 -0.25 11.00
N ARG A 89 -12.70 -0.41 9.69
CA ARG A 89 -13.02 -1.64 8.94
C ARG A 89 -12.33 -2.87 9.51
N PHE A 90 -11.07 -2.72 9.93
CA PHE A 90 -10.24 -3.80 10.43
C PHE A 90 -10.17 -3.86 11.97
N SER A 91 -10.93 -2.99 12.65
CA SER A 91 -10.93 -2.86 14.11
C SER A 91 -9.51 -2.74 14.67
N LEU A 92 -8.76 -1.76 14.16
CA LEU A 92 -7.38 -1.48 14.55
C LEU A 92 -7.36 -0.49 15.70
N THR A 93 -6.49 -0.77 16.67
CA THR A 93 -6.08 0.21 17.68
C THR A 93 -5.18 1.28 17.04
N THR A 94 -4.88 2.36 17.77
CA THR A 94 -3.92 3.38 17.33
C THR A 94 -2.53 2.79 17.06
N PRO A 95 -1.95 1.97 17.97
CA PRO A 95 -0.68 1.28 17.71
C PRO A 95 -0.69 0.43 16.43
N GLN A 96 -1.74 -0.38 16.24
CA GLN A 96 -1.90 -1.22 15.06
C GLN A 96 -2.01 -0.41 13.76
N SER A 97 -2.74 0.71 13.81
CA SER A 97 -2.87 1.61 12.67
C SER A 97 -1.53 2.23 12.28
N ALA A 98 -0.70 2.61 13.26
CA ALA A 98 0.65 3.12 13.02
C ALA A 98 1.54 2.07 12.35
N LEU A 99 1.55 0.84 12.86
CA LEU A 99 2.35 -0.26 12.30
C LEU A 99 1.94 -0.57 10.86
N VAL A 100 0.64 -0.75 10.59
CA VAL A 100 0.13 -1.04 9.24
C VAL A 100 0.43 0.11 8.27
N ALA A 101 0.30 1.37 8.71
CA ALA A 101 0.66 2.52 7.88
C ALA A 101 2.15 2.52 7.51
N VAL A 102 3.03 2.30 8.48
CA VAL A 102 4.48 2.26 8.25
C VAL A 102 4.87 1.10 7.34
N LEU A 103 4.27 -0.07 7.50
CA LEU A 103 4.50 -1.23 6.61
C LEU A 103 4.04 -0.94 5.18
N MET A 104 2.90 -0.28 4.96
CA MET A 104 2.44 0.09 3.61
C MET A 104 3.33 1.17 2.95
N LEU A 105 3.87 2.09 3.75
CA LEU A 105 4.64 3.23 3.24
C LEU A 105 6.11 2.88 2.98
N ARG A 106 6.64 1.87 3.66
CA ARG A 106 8.07 1.52 3.64
C ARG A 106 8.37 0.04 3.41
N GLY A 107 7.36 -0.80 3.21
CA GLY A 107 7.54 -2.23 3.00
C GLY A 107 7.98 -2.99 4.26
N PRO A 108 8.57 -4.19 4.08
CA PRO A 108 8.90 -5.08 5.19
C PRO A 108 9.98 -4.53 6.12
N GLN A 109 9.72 -4.54 7.44
CA GLN A 109 10.58 -3.90 8.45
C GLN A 109 10.85 -4.79 9.65
N THR A 110 11.97 -4.56 10.33
CA THR A 110 12.31 -5.21 11.61
C THR A 110 11.58 -4.53 12.78
N LEU A 111 11.61 -5.15 13.97
CA LEU A 111 10.99 -4.59 15.17
C LEU A 111 11.58 -3.24 15.56
N ASN A 112 12.91 -3.13 15.54
CA ASN A 112 13.60 -1.89 15.90
C ASN A 112 13.27 -0.76 14.91
N GLU A 113 13.22 -1.07 13.61
CA GLU A 113 12.78 -0.12 12.59
C GLU A 113 11.36 0.35 12.84
N LEU A 114 10.42 -0.57 13.11
CA LEU A 114 9.03 -0.24 13.40
C LEU A 114 8.92 0.64 14.64
N LEU A 115 9.56 0.26 15.75
CA LEU A 115 9.61 1.02 17.00
C LEU A 115 10.02 2.49 16.74
N THR A 116 11.14 2.67 16.04
CA THR A 116 11.70 3.99 15.75
C THR A 116 10.83 4.79 14.78
N ARG A 117 10.27 4.15 13.75
CA ARG A 117 9.54 4.84 12.66
C ARG A 117 8.10 5.16 13.04
N THR A 118 7.54 4.48 14.04
CA THR A 118 6.20 4.79 14.59
C THR A 118 6.21 5.79 15.75
N ASP A 119 7.37 6.16 16.29
CA ASP A 119 7.51 6.99 17.50
C ASP A 119 6.64 8.26 17.49
N ARG A 120 6.61 8.98 16.35
CA ARG A 120 5.78 10.19 16.24
C ARG A 120 4.28 9.93 16.13
N MET A 121 3.88 8.72 15.76
CA MET A 121 2.47 8.30 15.60
C MET A 121 1.91 7.72 16.89
N THR A 122 2.74 6.99 17.64
CA THR A 122 2.34 6.27 18.85
C THR A 122 3.57 5.92 19.68
N ASN A 123 3.42 5.93 21.00
CA ASN A 123 4.52 5.69 21.92
C ASN A 123 4.51 4.23 22.37
N PHE A 124 5.39 3.42 21.78
CA PHE A 124 5.67 2.07 22.27
C PHE A 124 6.69 2.11 23.39
N SER A 125 6.49 1.30 24.44
CA SER A 125 7.42 1.22 25.57
C SER A 125 8.69 0.41 25.28
N SER A 126 8.63 -0.54 24.34
CA SER A 126 9.73 -1.43 23.98
C SER A 126 9.48 -2.16 22.64
N GLU A 127 10.49 -2.87 22.13
CA GLU A 127 10.32 -3.78 20.99
C GLU A 127 9.32 -4.91 21.29
N ASP A 128 9.23 -5.37 22.54
CA ASP A 128 8.24 -6.39 22.95
C ASP A 128 6.80 -5.87 22.86
N ALA A 129 6.58 -4.59 23.14
CA ALA A 129 5.28 -3.96 22.95
C ALA A 129 4.89 -3.91 21.46
N VAL A 130 5.86 -3.61 20.58
CA VAL A 130 5.66 -3.67 19.12
C VAL A 130 5.34 -5.09 18.67
N ARG A 131 6.12 -6.08 19.13
CA ARG A 131 5.89 -7.50 18.84
C ARG A 131 4.50 -7.94 19.25
N THR A 132 4.04 -7.56 20.44
CA THR A 132 2.70 -7.90 20.94
C THR A 132 1.59 -7.40 20.01
N GLU A 133 1.70 -6.16 19.51
CA GLU A 133 0.75 -5.61 18.54
C GLU A 133 0.83 -6.30 17.16
N LEU A 134 2.03 -6.68 16.72
CA LEU A 134 2.21 -7.45 15.48
C LEU A 134 1.62 -8.86 15.59
N ASP A 135 1.80 -9.54 16.72
CA ASP A 135 1.22 -10.86 16.98
C ASP A 135 -0.32 -10.80 16.94
N MET A 136 -0.91 -9.73 17.47
CA MET A 136 -2.36 -9.49 17.34
C MET A 136 -2.78 -9.25 15.90
N LEU A 137 -1.98 -8.55 15.08
CA LEU A 137 -2.25 -8.34 13.65
C LEU A 137 -2.12 -9.62 12.82
N ILE A 138 -1.16 -10.48 13.17
CA ILE A 138 -0.97 -11.84 12.61
C ILE A 138 -2.13 -12.75 13.03
N GLY A 139 -2.61 -12.61 14.27
CA GLY A 139 -3.71 -13.39 14.83
C GLY A 139 -5.10 -13.04 14.28
N LYS A 140 -5.26 -11.89 13.60
CA LYS A 140 -6.54 -11.49 13.00
C LYS A 140 -7.04 -12.50 11.95
N ARG A 141 -8.35 -12.42 11.66
CA ARG A 141 -9.03 -13.24 10.64
C ARG A 141 -9.82 -12.30 9.72
N PRO A 142 -9.35 -12.09 8.48
CA PRO A 142 -8.05 -12.51 7.92
C PRO A 142 -6.84 -11.79 8.56
N PRO A 143 -5.62 -12.38 8.50
CA PRO A 143 -4.40 -11.77 9.04
C PRO A 143 -3.99 -10.55 8.22
N LEU A 144 -3.57 -9.46 8.88
CA LEU A 144 -3.17 -8.22 8.19
C LEU A 144 -1.66 -8.08 8.01
N VAL A 145 -0.90 -8.80 8.83
CA VAL A 145 0.57 -8.80 8.86
C VAL A 145 1.04 -10.23 8.92
N LYS A 146 2.25 -10.49 8.39
CA LYS A 146 2.96 -11.77 8.46
C LYS A 146 4.42 -11.51 8.83
N GLU A 147 4.98 -12.36 9.67
CA GLU A 147 6.42 -12.48 9.83
C GLU A 147 6.98 -13.26 8.63
N ILE A 148 7.88 -12.63 7.88
CA ILE A 148 8.46 -13.19 6.65
C ILE A 148 9.87 -13.74 6.87
N GLY A 149 10.31 -13.86 8.13
CA GLY A 149 11.66 -14.28 8.49
C GLY A 149 12.73 -13.27 8.08
N ARG A 150 13.96 -13.76 7.94
CA ARG A 150 15.15 -12.91 7.73
C ARG A 150 15.43 -12.70 6.26
N ALA A 151 15.77 -11.47 5.89
CA ALA A 151 16.35 -11.20 4.58
C ALA A 151 17.76 -11.85 4.47
N PRO A 152 18.22 -12.20 3.25
CA PRO A 152 19.57 -12.75 3.06
C PRO A 152 20.65 -11.84 3.68
N GLY A 153 21.48 -12.41 4.55
CA GLY A 153 22.55 -11.68 5.26
C GLY A 153 22.11 -10.86 6.47
N GLN A 154 20.83 -10.90 6.86
CA GLN A 154 20.31 -10.20 8.04
C GLN A 154 20.07 -11.16 9.22
N ARG A 155 20.18 -10.63 10.44
CA ARG A 155 20.02 -11.41 11.69
C ARG A 155 18.63 -11.28 12.32
N GLU A 156 17.85 -10.30 11.90
CA GLU A 156 16.53 -9.96 12.44
C GLU A 156 15.40 -10.36 11.49
N ASP A 157 14.29 -10.81 12.07
CA ASP A 157 13.07 -11.14 11.35
C ASP A 157 12.34 -9.86 10.91
N ARG A 158 11.68 -9.94 9.75
CA ARG A 158 10.91 -8.83 9.17
C ARG A 158 9.42 -9.14 9.16
N TYR A 159 8.64 -8.08 9.22
CA TYR A 159 7.18 -8.12 9.14
C TYR A 159 6.72 -7.40 7.89
N ALA A 160 5.70 -7.95 7.22
CA ALA A 160 5.10 -7.36 6.02
C ALA A 160 3.57 -7.32 6.16
N HIS A 161 2.93 -6.31 5.58
CA HIS A 161 1.47 -6.27 5.50
C HIS A 161 0.96 -7.17 4.36
N LEU A 162 -0.25 -7.70 4.51
CA LEU A 162 -0.88 -8.62 3.54
C LEU A 162 -1.94 -7.96 2.64
N LEU A 163 -2.17 -6.66 2.82
CA LEU A 163 -3.14 -5.90 2.00
C LEU A 163 -2.76 -5.82 0.51
N CYS A 164 -1.52 -6.11 0.11
CA CYS A 164 -1.10 -6.20 -1.29
C CYS A 164 -0.92 -7.64 -1.79
N GLY A 165 -1.38 -8.64 -1.03
CA GLY A 165 -1.14 -10.06 -1.29
C GLY A 165 -0.08 -10.66 -0.37
N ASP A 166 0.23 -11.94 -0.57
CA ASP A 166 1.25 -12.62 0.22
C ASP A 166 2.66 -12.14 -0.14
N VAL A 167 3.52 -12.04 0.86
CA VAL A 167 4.88 -11.52 0.75
C VAL A 167 5.85 -12.60 1.20
N GLU A 168 6.80 -12.92 0.34
CA GLU A 168 7.85 -13.91 0.61
C GLU A 168 9.16 -13.26 1.06
N ALA A 169 9.92 -13.96 1.89
CA ALA A 169 11.20 -13.50 2.44
C ALA A 169 12.20 -13.03 1.35
N SER A 170 12.21 -13.72 0.21
CA SER A 170 13.12 -13.43 -0.91
C SER A 170 12.80 -12.12 -1.63
N ALA A 171 11.58 -11.58 -1.49
CA ALA A 171 11.16 -10.32 -2.11
C ALA A 171 11.52 -9.09 -1.25
N ALA A 172 12.01 -9.30 -0.03
CA ALA A 172 12.31 -8.23 0.95
C ALA A 172 13.74 -7.66 0.85
N ALA A 173 14.54 -8.05 -0.14
CA ALA A 173 15.73 -7.29 -0.50
C ALA A 173 15.28 -5.89 -0.95
N PRO A 174 16.01 -4.80 -0.63
CA PRO A 174 15.68 -3.48 -1.15
C PRO A 174 15.68 -3.57 -2.67
N VAL A 175 14.49 -3.58 -3.26
CA VAL A 175 14.33 -3.45 -4.70
C VAL A 175 14.75 -2.02 -4.98
N HIS A 176 16.03 -1.82 -5.25
CA HIS A 176 16.44 -0.74 -6.11
C HIS A 176 15.65 -0.95 -7.40
N VAL A 177 14.54 -0.24 -7.54
CA VAL A 177 13.89 -0.06 -8.83
C VAL A 177 14.85 0.77 -9.66
N ARG A 178 15.91 0.12 -10.16
CA ARG A 178 16.37 0.44 -11.49
C ARG A 178 15.15 0.15 -12.35
N ALA A 179 14.66 1.17 -13.05
CA ALA A 179 13.76 0.94 -14.16
C ALA A 179 14.44 -0.12 -15.04
N HIS A 180 14.01 -1.38 -14.89
CA HIS A 180 14.50 -2.43 -15.74
C HIS A 180 13.76 -2.18 -17.05
N ALA A 181 14.48 -1.62 -18.03
CA ALA A 181 14.02 -1.69 -19.39
C ALA A 181 13.63 -3.16 -19.64
N PRO A 182 12.44 -3.44 -20.20
CA PRO A 182 12.06 -4.81 -20.51
C PRO A 182 13.20 -5.45 -21.32
N SER A 183 13.58 -6.67 -20.95
CA SER A 183 14.59 -7.40 -21.70
C SER A 183 14.14 -7.49 -23.17
N PRO A 184 15.08 -7.52 -24.13
CA PRO A 184 14.74 -7.64 -25.55
C PRO A 184 13.80 -8.82 -25.83
N ASP A 185 13.98 -9.92 -25.08
CA ASP A 185 13.14 -11.12 -25.16
C ASP A 185 11.70 -10.88 -24.66
N ALA A 186 11.53 -10.10 -23.59
CA ALA A 186 10.21 -9.73 -23.08
C ALA A 186 9.48 -8.78 -24.04
N LEU A 187 10.22 -7.89 -24.71
CA LEU A 187 9.67 -7.00 -25.71
C LEU A 187 9.23 -7.78 -26.96
N ALA A 188 10.07 -8.69 -27.45
CA ALA A 188 9.73 -9.56 -28.58
C ALA A 188 8.52 -10.46 -28.29
N ALA A 189 8.42 -11.01 -27.07
CA ALA A 189 7.27 -11.81 -26.66
C ALA A 189 5.98 -10.97 -26.56
N LEU A 190 6.09 -9.69 -26.18
CA LEU A 190 4.95 -8.78 -26.12
C LEU A 190 4.49 -8.36 -27.52
N GLU A 191 5.42 -8.04 -28.42
CA GLU A 191 5.14 -7.71 -29.81
C GLU A 191 4.44 -8.87 -30.54
N GLU A 192 4.88 -10.11 -30.32
CA GLU A 192 4.22 -11.28 -30.89
C GLU A 192 2.80 -11.46 -30.34
N ARG A 193 2.60 -11.25 -29.03
CA ARG A 193 1.26 -11.29 -28.43
C ARG A 193 0.34 -10.22 -28.98
N VAL A 194 0.84 -9.00 -29.21
CA VAL A 194 0.07 -7.92 -29.84
C VAL A 194 -0.32 -8.31 -31.26
N ARG A 195 0.62 -8.81 -32.07
CA ARG A 195 0.35 -9.26 -33.44
C ARG A 195 -0.73 -10.34 -33.50
N VAL A 196 -0.66 -11.33 -32.61
CA VAL A 196 -1.67 -12.40 -32.52
C VAL A 196 -3.04 -11.85 -32.12
N LEU A 197 -3.09 -10.87 -31.21
CA LEU A 197 -4.34 -10.25 -30.77
C LEU A 197 -4.96 -9.38 -31.87
N GLU A 198 -4.15 -8.63 -32.60
CA GLU A 198 -4.60 -7.83 -33.75
C GLU A 198 -5.18 -8.71 -34.86
N ALA A 199 -4.53 -9.83 -35.18
CA ALA A 199 -5.04 -10.80 -36.15
C ALA A 199 -6.40 -11.40 -35.72
N LYS A 200 -6.53 -11.78 -34.45
CA LYS A 200 -7.79 -12.29 -33.89
C LYS A 200 -8.89 -11.23 -33.89
N MET A 201 -8.54 -9.97 -33.61
CA MET A 201 -9.49 -8.87 -33.63
C MET A 201 -9.97 -8.58 -35.05
N ALA A 202 -9.08 -8.62 -36.05
CA ALA A 202 -9.46 -8.50 -37.46
C ALA A 202 -10.41 -9.64 -37.90
N GLU A 203 -10.14 -10.87 -37.50
CA GLU A 203 -11.01 -12.03 -37.78
C GLU A 203 -12.40 -11.87 -37.13
N LEU A 204 -12.45 -11.43 -35.88
CA LEU A 204 -13.72 -11.20 -35.17
C LEU A 204 -14.52 -10.04 -35.79
N LEU A 205 -13.86 -8.95 -36.20
CA LEU A 205 -14.50 -7.83 -36.87
C LEU A 205 -15.06 -8.23 -38.23
N ALA A 206 -14.35 -9.07 -38.99
CA ALA A 206 -14.85 -9.60 -40.26
C ALA A 206 -16.11 -10.47 -40.07
N ARG A 207 -16.17 -11.28 -39.01
CA ARG A 207 -17.33 -12.13 -38.69
C ARG A 207 -18.55 -11.39 -38.15
N LEU A 208 -18.37 -10.16 -37.65
CA LEU A 208 -19.45 -9.30 -37.14
C LEU A 208 -19.92 -8.28 -38.19
N GLY A 209 -19.24 -8.21 -39.35
CA GLY A 209 -19.55 -7.31 -40.46
C GLY A 209 -20.30 -7.95 -41.63
N ASP A 210 -20.56 -9.25 -41.58
CA ASP A 210 -21.55 -10.01 -42.40
C ASP A 210 -22.78 -10.34 -41.54
#